data_AF-A0AAP5JUW7-F1
#
_entry.id   AF-A0AAP5JUW7-F1
#
_cell.length_a   1.000
_cell.length_b   1.000
_cell.length_c   1.000
_cell.angle_alpha   90.00
_cell.angle_beta   90.00
_cell.angle_gamma   90.00
#
_symmetry.space_group_name_H-M   'P 1'
#
loop_
_entity.id
_entity.type
_entity.pdbx_description
1 polymer ?
#
loop_
_entity_poly.entity_id
_entity_poly.type
_entity_poly.pdbx_seq_one_letter_code
_entity_poly.pdbx_strand_id
1 'polypeptide(L)'
;MKNKKVMKKTVSEGRPAPGYSYQANGTKVPDEQIQERLMELISSDGFAYGYRKLTVCLRREYQLQINKKKVYRLCKKLDNPAPTTTETCCVSTKTGS
;
A
#
# COMPACT_ATOMS: atom_id res chain seq x y z
N MET A 1 -16.12 25.60 -20.35
CA MET A 1 -15.46 24.59 -19.50
C MET A 1 -16.30 23.32 -19.45
N LYS A 2 -15.79 22.15 -19.84
CA LYS A 2 -16.52 20.87 -19.74
C LYS A 2 -16.07 20.14 -18.46
N ASN A 3 -16.92 20.12 -17.44
CA ASN A 3 -16.71 19.38 -16.19
C ASN A 3 -16.90 17.88 -16.44
N LYS A 4 -15.79 17.11 -16.48
CA LYS A 4 -15.85 15.64 -16.52
C LYS A 4 -16.19 15.10 -15.14
N LYS A 5 -17.47 14.79 -14.90
CA LYS A 5 -17.91 13.96 -13.78
C LYS A 5 -17.53 12.50 -14.09
N VAL A 6 -16.41 12.03 -13.53
CA VAL A 6 -15.98 10.64 -13.67
C VAL A 6 -16.97 9.75 -12.90
N MET A 7 -17.80 9.02 -13.64
CA MET A 7 -18.71 8.01 -13.07
C MET A 7 -17.89 6.87 -12.49
N LYS A 8 -17.93 6.70 -11.16
CA LYS A 8 -17.37 5.52 -10.47
C LYS A 8 -18.19 4.30 -10.89
N LYS A 9 -17.60 3.40 -11.66
CA LYS A 9 -18.16 2.09 -11.97
C LYS A 9 -18.30 1.30 -10.66
N THR A 10 -19.53 1.00 -10.27
CA THR A 10 -19.85 0.09 -9.16
C THR A 10 -19.52 -1.33 -9.60
N VAL A 11 -18.31 -1.79 -9.27
CA VAL A 11 -17.92 -3.18 -9.50
C VAL A 11 -18.64 -4.03 -8.47
N SER A 12 -19.33 -5.08 -8.91
CA SER A 12 -20.04 -6.03 -8.03
C SER A 12 -19.10 -6.53 -6.93
N GLU A 13 -19.37 -6.11 -5.69
CA GLU A 13 -18.50 -6.35 -4.55
C GLU A 13 -18.71 -7.80 -4.08
N GLY A 14 -17.77 -8.69 -4.42
CA GLY A 14 -17.67 -10.00 -3.77
C GLY A 14 -17.37 -9.87 -2.27
N ARG A 15 -16.96 -10.98 -1.63
CA ARG A 15 -16.68 -11.02 -0.17
C ARG A 15 -15.84 -9.82 0.29
N PRO A 16 -16.25 -9.10 1.35
CA PRO A 16 -15.51 -7.95 1.85
C PRO A 16 -14.08 -8.36 2.17
N ALA A 17 -13.14 -7.52 1.78
CA ALA A 17 -11.75 -7.86 1.94
C ALA A 17 -11.35 -7.78 3.42
N PRO A 18 -10.63 -8.79 3.94
CA PRO A 18 -10.12 -8.76 5.30
C PRO A 18 -9.07 -7.65 5.45
N GLY A 19 -9.24 -6.80 6.46
CA GLY A 19 -8.34 -5.69 6.80
C GLY A 19 -7.03 -6.11 7.47
N TYR A 20 -6.64 -7.38 7.33
CA TYR A 20 -5.43 -7.95 7.92
C TYR A 20 -4.90 -9.11 7.08
N SER A 21 -3.63 -9.45 7.24
CA SER A 21 -2.99 -10.66 6.69
C SER A 21 -2.27 -11.40 7.81
N TYR A 22 -1.88 -12.64 7.53
CA TYR A 22 -1.04 -13.41 8.45
C TYR A 22 0.40 -13.44 7.95
N GLN A 23 1.33 -13.46 8.90
CA GLN A 23 2.72 -13.84 8.67
C GLN A 23 2.89 -15.36 8.78
N ALA A 24 4.04 -15.88 8.35
CA ALA A 24 4.36 -17.30 8.45
C ALA A 24 4.37 -17.83 9.89
N ASN A 25 4.64 -16.97 10.89
CA ASN A 25 4.56 -17.27 12.32
C ASN A 25 3.12 -17.29 12.88
N GLY A 26 2.10 -17.03 12.06
CA GLY A 26 0.70 -16.92 12.50
C GLY A 26 0.32 -15.55 13.08
N THR A 27 1.25 -14.59 13.11
CA THR A 27 0.97 -13.23 13.60
C THR A 27 0.05 -12.48 12.64
N LYS A 28 -0.96 -11.82 13.20
CA LYS A 28 -1.90 -10.99 12.46
C LYS A 28 -1.30 -9.61 12.22
N VAL A 29 -1.22 -9.21 10.96
CA VAL A 29 -0.68 -7.93 10.51
C VAL A 29 -1.82 -7.09 9.92
N PRO A 30 -2.13 -5.91 10.47
CA PRO A 30 -3.17 -5.03 9.93
C PRO A 30 -2.74 -4.41 8.60
N ASP A 31 -3.73 -4.02 7.78
CA ASP A 31 -3.48 -3.42 6.47
C ASP A 31 -2.64 -2.13 6.51
N GLU A 32 -2.72 -1.37 7.60
CA GLU A 32 -1.94 -0.14 7.85
C GLU A 32 -0.44 -0.45 7.92
N GLN A 33 -0.07 -1.44 8.73
CA GLN A 33 1.32 -1.86 8.85
C GLN A 33 1.88 -2.39 7.51
N ILE A 34 1.05 -3.08 6.71
CA ILE A 34 1.45 -3.54 5.37
C ILE A 34 1.66 -2.36 4.42
N GLN A 35 0.87 -1.29 4.54
CA GLN A 35 1.03 -0.07 3.76
C GLN A 35 2.33 0.66 4.10
N GLU A 36 2.67 0.76 5.38
CA GLU A 36 3.96 1.34 5.81
C GLU A 36 5.13 0.58 5.21
N ARG A 37 5.12 -0.77 5.28
CA ARG A 37 6.18 -1.60 4.65
C ARG A 37 6.25 -1.39 3.14
N LEU A 38 5.12 -1.21 2.47
CA LEU A 38 5.08 -0.91 1.04
C LEU A 38 5.73 0.45 0.73
N MET A 39 5.44 1.49 1.51
CA MET A 39 6.05 2.80 1.35
C MET A 39 7.55 2.79 1.62
N GLU A 40 7.98 2.08 2.66
CA GLU A 40 9.39 1.88 3.01
C GLU A 40 10.15 1.21 1.86
N LEU A 41 9.60 0.13 1.30
CA LEU A 41 10.18 -0.57 0.13
C LEU A 41 10.25 0.31 -1.13
N ILE A 42 9.24 1.15 -1.37
CA ILE A 42 9.22 2.07 -2.52
C ILE A 42 10.26 3.18 -2.32
N SER A 43 10.44 3.66 -1.09
CA SER A 43 11.36 4.75 -0.76
C SER A 43 12.83 4.30 -0.72
N SER A 44 13.08 3.06 -0.28
CA SER A 44 14.43 2.54 -0.07
C SER A 44 15.20 2.26 -1.36
N ASP A 45 14.55 1.67 -2.38
CA ASP A 45 15.28 1.16 -3.56
C ASP A 45 15.23 2.08 -4.78
N GLY A 46 14.58 3.24 -4.70
CA GLY A 46 14.61 4.30 -5.72
C GLY A 46 14.07 3.95 -7.12
N PHE A 47 13.71 2.68 -7.38
CA PHE A 47 13.16 2.21 -8.65
C PHE A 47 11.70 1.79 -8.48
N ALA A 48 10.86 2.15 -9.47
CA ALA A 48 9.46 1.80 -9.53
C ALA A 48 9.26 0.28 -9.50
N TYR A 49 9.06 -0.28 -8.31
CA TYR A 49 8.72 -1.67 -8.15
C TYR A 49 7.32 -1.93 -8.69
N GLY A 50 7.24 -2.69 -9.78
CA GLY A 50 5.96 -3.27 -10.19
C GLY A 50 5.41 -4.18 -9.09
N TYR A 51 4.08 -4.30 -9.01
CA TYR A 51 3.36 -5.09 -7.98
C TYR A 51 3.91 -6.51 -7.75
N ARG A 52 4.51 -7.11 -8.77
CA ARG A 52 5.15 -8.43 -8.70
C ARG A 52 6.39 -8.43 -7.78
N LYS A 53 7.25 -7.42 -7.86
CA LYS A 53 8.46 -7.32 -7.03
C LYS A 53 8.09 -7.01 -5.57
N LEU A 54 7.16 -6.07 -5.34
CA LEU A 54 6.62 -5.78 -4.00
C LEU A 54 6.08 -7.02 -3.29
N THR A 55 5.33 -7.86 -4.02
CA THR A 55 4.79 -9.11 -3.45
C THR A 55 5.91 -10.10 -3.07
N VAL A 56 7.00 -10.15 -3.83
CA VAL A 56 8.14 -11.03 -3.54
C VAL A 56 8.93 -10.52 -2.34
N CYS A 57 9.22 -9.21 -2.27
CA CYS A 57 9.91 -8.61 -1.12
C CYS A 57 9.12 -8.85 0.17
N LEU A 58 7.80 -8.61 0.17
CA LEU A 58 6.95 -8.86 1.33
C LEU A 58 6.97 -10.32 1.83
N ARG A 59 7.13 -11.27 0.91
CA ARG A 59 7.22 -12.70 1.26
C ARG A 59 8.61 -13.11 1.76
N ARG A 60 9.67 -12.46 1.29
CA ARG A 60 11.05 -12.77 1.67
C ARG A 60 11.46 -12.09 2.97
N GLU A 61 11.27 -10.78 3.05
CA GLU A 61 11.63 -9.92 4.19
C GLU A 61 10.72 -10.21 5.39
N TYR A 62 9.40 -10.13 5.17
CA TYR A 62 8.41 -10.11 6.24
C TYR A 62 7.65 -11.43 6.39
N GLN A 63 7.94 -12.42 5.53
CA GLN A 63 7.27 -13.72 5.51
C GLN A 63 5.73 -13.60 5.48
N LEU A 64 5.22 -12.54 4.83
CA LEU A 64 3.80 -12.25 4.80
C LEU A 64 3.07 -13.19 3.82
N GLN A 65 1.99 -13.81 4.27
CA GLN A 65 1.06 -14.58 3.44
C GLN A 65 0.13 -13.62 2.68
N ILE A 66 0.70 -12.85 1.74
CA ILE A 66 0.00 -11.82 0.98
C ILE A 66 -0.22 -12.20 -0.49
N ASN A 67 -1.35 -11.78 -1.04
CA ASN A 67 -1.74 -11.97 -2.44
C ASN A 67 -1.54 -10.67 -3.24
N LYS A 68 -1.19 -10.75 -4.52
CA LYS A 68 -1.06 -9.62 -5.45
C LYS A 68 -2.30 -8.72 -5.49
N LYS A 69 -3.50 -9.29 -5.33
CA LYS A 69 -4.76 -8.51 -5.24
C LYS A 69 -4.80 -7.59 -4.03
N LYS A 70 -4.23 -8.02 -2.90
CA LYS A 70 -4.18 -7.22 -1.68
C LYS A 70 -3.19 -6.08 -1.82
N VAL A 71 -1.98 -6.36 -2.31
CA VAL A 71 -0.98 -5.33 -2.64
C VAL A 71 -1.56 -4.28 -3.58
N TYR A 72 -2.23 -4.68 -4.66
CA TYR A 72 -2.89 -3.75 -5.59
C TYR A 72 -3.93 -2.85 -4.89
N ARG A 73 -4.79 -3.41 -4.03
CA ARG A 73 -5.79 -2.63 -3.30
C ARG A 73 -5.16 -1.65 -2.30
N LEU A 74 -4.08 -2.05 -1.64
CA LEU A 74 -3.35 -1.20 -0.70
C LEU A 74 -2.65 -0.07 -1.44
N CYS A 75 -1.88 -0.35 -2.49
CA CYS A 75 -1.27 0.69 -3.33
C CYS A 75 -2.31 1.64 -3.92
N LYS A 76 -3.44 1.13 -4.41
CA LYS A 76 -4.54 1.97 -4.93
C LYS A 76 -5.17 2.87 -3.85
N LYS A 77 -5.18 2.44 -2.57
CA LYS A 77 -5.57 3.29 -1.44
C LYS A 77 -4.50 4.35 -1.14
N LEU A 78 -3.22 4.01 -1.29
CA LEU A 78 -2.11 4.96 -1.08
C LEU A 78 -2.01 6.01 -2.20
N ASP A 79 -2.30 5.64 -3.45
CA ASP A 79 -2.33 6.56 -4.60
C ASP A 79 -3.49 7.57 -4.53
N ASN A 80 -4.54 7.25 -3.77
CA ASN A 80 -5.65 8.16 -3.46
C ASN A 80 -5.72 8.32 -1.94
N PRO A 81 -4.79 9.07 -1.33
CA PRO A 81 -4.93 9.42 0.07
C PRO A 81 -6.17 10.32 0.17
N ALA A 82 -7.26 9.81 0.73
CA ALA A 82 -8.33 10.69 1.18
C ALA A 82 -7.73 11.62 2.26
N PRO A 83 -8.06 12.93 2.28
CA PRO A 83 -7.43 13.91 3.17
C PRO A 83 -7.94 13.75 4.60
N THR A 84 -7.54 12.68 5.26
CA THR A 84 -7.77 12.44 6.68
C THR A 84 -6.56 11.65 7.16
N THR A 85 -5.51 12.37 7.50
CA THR A 85 -4.84 12.34 8.81
C THR A 85 -3.69 13.32 8.71
N THR A 86 -3.73 14.29 9.62
CA THR A 86 -2.68 15.24 9.92
C THR A 86 -1.33 14.54 10.12
N GLU A 87 -0.36 14.99 9.33
CA GLU A 87 1.08 15.03 9.61
C GLU A 87 1.93 13.73 9.58
N THR A 88 3.08 13.86 8.89
CA THR A 88 4.24 12.95 8.76
C THR A 88 4.00 11.73 7.84
N CYS A 89 4.54 11.68 6.61
CA CYS A 89 5.98 11.47 6.39
C CYS A 89 6.40 11.96 4.99
N CYS A 90 6.74 13.24 4.89
CA CYS A 90 7.66 13.81 3.89
C CYS A 90 8.41 14.96 4.57
N VAL A 91 9.17 14.67 5.63
CA VAL A 91 10.16 15.63 6.13
C VAL A 91 11.53 15.01 6.01
N SER A 92 11.99 14.88 4.76
CA SER A 92 13.41 15.03 4.50
C SER A 92 13.69 16.53 4.45
N THR A 93 13.96 17.14 5.61
CA THR A 93 14.63 18.44 5.64
C THR A 93 15.96 18.33 6.37
N LYS A 94 16.98 18.85 5.66
CA LYS A 94 18.29 19.38 6.08
C LYS A 94 19.44 18.44 6.45
N THR A 95 20.53 18.57 5.68
CA THR A 95 21.76 19.35 6.00
C THR A 95 22.58 19.46 4.70
N GLY A 96 23.05 20.60 4.20
CA GLY A 96 23.54 21.80 4.88
C GLY A 96 25.04 21.68 5.11
N SER A 97 25.87 21.92 4.09
CA SER A 97 27.19 22.55 4.19
C SER A 97 27.72 22.93 2.81
#